data_AF-A0A3B0VZQ9-F1
#
_entry.id   AF-A0A3B0VZQ9-F1
#
_cell.length_a   1.000
_cell.length_b   1.000
_cell.length_c   1.000
_cell.angle_alpha   90.00
_cell.angle_beta   90.00
_cell.angle_gamma   90.00
#
_symmetry.space_group_name_H-M   'P 1'
#
loop_
_entity.id
_entity.type
_entity.pdbx_description
1 polymer ?
#
loop_
_entity_poly.entity_id
_entity_poly.type
_entity_poly.pdbx_seq_one_letter_code
_entity_poly.pdbx_strand_id
1 'polypeptide(L)'
;MIVVTGGAGFIGSNIVKGLNEQGCSDIIVVDDLSDGRKFQNIADCDIADYLDKEDFQQCMFADQGLPQIDAIYHEGACSSTTEWDGKFMMDNNYEYSKDV
;
A
#
# COMPACT_ATOMS: atom_id res chain seq x y z
N MET A 1 7.20 -11.87 -4.90
CA MET A 1 6.83 -10.45 -4.72
C MET A 1 6.10 -10.20 -3.42
N ILE A 2 6.50 -9.16 -2.69
CA ILE A 2 5.83 -8.68 -1.46
C ILE A 2 5.06 -7.40 -1.78
N VAL A 3 3.83 -7.28 -1.29
CA VAL A 3 3.05 -6.04 -1.39
C VAL A 3 3.01 -5.34 -0.03
N VAL A 4 3.20 -4.03 -0.02
CA VAL A 4 2.99 -3.18 1.17
C VAL A 4 1.98 -2.08 0.83
N THR A 5 0.74 -2.21 1.31
CA THR A 5 -0.27 -1.14 1.18
C THR A 5 -0.04 -0.07 2.25
N GLY A 6 -0.40 1.18 1.97
CA GLY A 6 0.00 2.30 2.83
C GLY A 6 1.52 2.45 2.93
N GLY A 7 2.26 1.96 1.92
CA GLY A 7 3.72 1.82 1.97
C GLY A 7 4.49 3.15 1.95
N ALA A 8 3.88 4.25 1.50
CA ALA A 8 4.43 5.59 1.63
C ALA A 8 4.03 6.28 2.96
N GLY A 9 3.17 5.63 3.77
CA GLY A 9 2.86 6.03 5.15
C GLY A 9 4.02 5.79 6.13
N PHE A 10 3.86 6.22 7.37
CA PHE A 10 4.91 6.09 8.39
C PHE A 10 5.25 4.63 8.71
N ILE A 11 4.24 3.79 8.98
CA ILE A 11 4.45 2.37 9.33
C ILE A 11 4.87 1.58 8.09
N GLY A 12 4.12 1.71 7.00
CA GLY A 12 4.38 0.98 5.75
C GLY A 12 5.80 1.23 5.21
N SER A 13 6.30 2.46 5.23
CA SER A 13 7.66 2.75 4.74
C SER A 13 8.75 2.14 5.62
N ASN A 14 8.54 2.04 6.94
CA ASN A 14 9.48 1.34 7.81
C ASN A 14 9.45 -0.19 7.60
N ILE A 15 8.31 -0.76 7.22
CA ILE A 15 8.23 -2.16 6.77
C ILE A 15 9.05 -2.35 5.50
N VAL A 16 8.89 -1.47 4.50
CA VAL A 16 9.69 -1.52 3.26
C VAL A 16 11.19 -1.45 3.57
N LYS A 17 11.62 -0.52 4.42
CA LYS A 17 13.02 -0.39 4.86
C LYS A 17 13.52 -1.66 5.54
N GLY A 18 12.74 -2.22 6.47
CA GLY A 18 13.11 -3.47 7.14
C GLY A 18 13.20 -4.67 6.19
N LEU A 19 12.39 -4.70 5.14
CA LEU A 19 12.47 -5.71 4.07
C LEU A 19 13.73 -5.50 3.21
N ASN A 20 14.04 -4.25 2.84
CA ASN A 20 15.28 -3.93 2.12
C ASN A 20 16.54 -4.32 2.93
N GLU A 21 16.55 -4.07 4.24
CA GLU A 21 17.64 -4.50 5.15
C GLU A 21 17.83 -6.02 5.19
N GLN A 22 16.76 -6.79 4.92
CA GLN A 22 16.79 -8.25 4.80
C GLN A 22 17.16 -8.73 3.38
N GLY A 23 17.44 -7.83 2.45
CA GLY A 23 17.79 -8.13 1.07
C GLY A 23 16.60 -8.37 0.15
N CYS A 24 15.38 -8.00 0.57
CA CYS A 24 14.19 -8.05 -0.27
C CYS A 24 14.01 -6.72 -1.02
N SER A 25 13.97 -6.75 -2.35
CA SER A 25 13.67 -5.60 -3.20
C SER A 25 12.55 -5.85 -4.21
N ASP A 26 12.08 -7.11 -4.32
CA ASP A 26 10.89 -7.49 -5.11
C ASP A 26 9.60 -7.09 -4.36
N ILE A 27 9.43 -5.78 -4.17
CA ILE A 27 8.40 -5.13 -3.37
C ILE A 27 7.58 -4.19 -4.24
N ILE A 28 6.25 -4.34 -4.22
CA ILE A 28 5.32 -3.33 -4.73
C ILE A 28 4.82 -2.50 -3.55
N VAL A 29 5.01 -1.19 -3.63
CA VAL A 29 4.36 -0.23 -2.72
C VAL A 29 3.01 0.16 -3.31
N VAL A 30 1.95 0.05 -2.51
CA VAL A 30 0.61 0.52 -2.86
C VAL A 30 0.25 1.67 -1.92
N ASP A 31 -0.05 2.85 -2.44
CA ASP A 31 -0.49 3.99 -1.61
C ASP A 31 -1.38 4.96 -2.40
N ASP A 32 -1.84 6.00 -1.70
CA ASP A 32 -2.46 7.19 -2.24
C ASP A 32 -1.51 8.37 -1.99
N LEU A 33 -0.80 8.75 -3.06
CA LEU A 33 0.15 9.87 -3.10
C LEU A 33 -0.52 11.21 -3.45
N SER A 34 -1.85 11.35 -3.28
CA SER A 34 -2.52 12.65 -3.39
C SER A 34 -1.85 13.73 -2.52
N ASP A 35 -1.33 13.32 -1.35
CA ASP A 35 -0.31 14.09 -0.63
C ASP A 35 1.10 13.66 -1.07
N GLY A 36 1.62 14.33 -2.09
CA GLY A 36 2.92 14.00 -2.65
C GLY A 36 4.06 14.01 -1.64
N ARG A 37 3.99 14.75 -0.52
CA ARG A 37 5.08 14.80 0.48
C ARG A 37 5.44 13.43 1.05
N LYS A 38 4.48 12.49 1.07
CA LYS A 38 4.70 11.11 1.52
C LYS A 38 5.77 10.36 0.71
N PHE A 39 6.04 10.75 -0.54
CA PHE A 39 7.06 10.09 -1.37
C PHE A 39 8.43 10.06 -0.67
N GLN A 40 8.72 11.07 0.16
CA GLN A 40 9.99 11.18 0.88
C GLN A 40 10.26 9.98 1.81
N ASN A 41 9.21 9.30 2.27
CA ASN A 41 9.33 8.15 3.16
C ASN A 41 9.91 6.91 2.46
N ILE A 42 9.74 6.81 1.13
CA ILE A 42 10.16 5.68 0.31
C ILE A 42 11.24 6.06 -0.73
N ALA A 43 11.69 7.32 -0.75
CA ALA A 43 12.64 7.82 -1.74
C ALA A 43 14.03 7.15 -1.66
N ASP A 44 14.37 6.60 -0.50
CA ASP A 44 15.60 5.87 -0.20
C ASP A 44 15.40 4.35 -0.14
N CYS A 45 14.25 3.84 -0.57
CA CYS A 45 13.93 2.41 -0.59
C CYS A 45 14.16 1.78 -1.97
N ASP A 46 14.58 0.52 -1.98
CA ASP A 46 14.68 -0.30 -3.18
C ASP A 46 13.34 -1.05 -3.38
N ILE A 47 12.49 -0.53 -4.26
CA ILE A 47 11.19 -1.11 -4.61
C ILE A 47 11.18 -1.54 -6.08
N ALA A 48 10.41 -2.58 -6.39
CA ALA A 48 10.24 -3.06 -7.76
C ALA A 48 9.26 -2.17 -8.54
N ASP A 49 8.19 -1.71 -7.88
CA ASP A 49 7.21 -0.82 -8.49
C ASP A 49 6.38 -0.07 -7.42
N TYR A 50 5.64 0.94 -7.88
CA TYR A 50 4.60 1.64 -7.14
C TYR A 50 3.26 1.53 -7.89
N LEU A 51 2.18 1.22 -7.16
CA LEU A 51 0.82 1.27 -7.69
C LEU A 51 -0.06 2.21 -6.87
N ASP A 52 -0.94 2.94 -7.54
CA ASP A 52 -2.02 3.62 -6.83
C ASP A 52 -2.98 2.58 -6.22
N LYS A 53 -3.59 2.89 -5.07
CA LYS A 53 -4.54 1.99 -4.39
C LYS A 53 -5.70 1.57 -5.30
N GLU A 54 -6.17 2.45 -6.19
CA GLU A 54 -7.29 2.19 -7.09
C GLU A 54 -6.85 1.26 -8.23
N ASP A 55 -5.65 1.48 -8.78
CA ASP A 55 -5.07 0.61 -9.81
C ASP A 55 -4.80 -0.80 -9.26
N PHE A 56 -4.28 -0.89 -8.03
CA PHE A 56 -4.06 -2.18 -7.36
C PHE A 56 -5.36 -2.96 -7.22
N GLN A 57 -6.44 -2.31 -6.76
CA GLN A 57 -7.76 -2.95 -6.63
C GLN A 57 -8.29 -3.41 -7.99
N GLN A 58 -8.14 -2.62 -9.06
CA GLN A 58 -8.52 -3.03 -10.41
C GLN A 58 -7.73 -4.25 -10.89
N CYS A 59 -6.42 -4.29 -10.64
CA CYS A 59 -5.57 -5.43 -10.99
C CYS A 59 -5.95 -6.71 -10.23
N MET A 60 -6.41 -6.62 -8.98
CA MET A 60 -6.86 -7.78 -8.21
C MET A 60 -8.04 -8.51 -8.87
N PHE A 61 -8.95 -7.76 -9.49
CA PHE A 61 -10.16 -8.29 -10.11
C PHE A 61 -10.07 -8.48 -11.63
N ALA A 62 -8.97 -8.04 -12.25
CA ALA A 62 -8.76 -8.20 -13.68
C ALA A 62 -8.46 -9.66 -14.06
N ASP A 63 -8.87 -10.07 -15.26
CA ASP A 63 -8.59 -11.42 -15.79
C ASP A 63 -7.08 -11.74 -15.86
N GLN A 64 -6.24 -10.72 -16.08
CA GLN A 64 -4.78 -10.86 -16.07
C GLN A 64 -4.20 -10.98 -14.64
N GLY A 65 -4.92 -10.47 -13.64
CA GLY A 65 -4.55 -10.52 -12.23
C GLY A 65 -3.28 -9.75 -11.86
N LEU A 66 -2.84 -9.98 -10.63
CA LEU A 66 -1.53 -9.57 -10.12
C LEU A 66 -0.49 -10.67 -10.39
N PRO A 67 0.81 -10.32 -10.44
CA PRO A 67 1.88 -11.32 -10.41
C PRO A 67 1.78 -12.19 -9.14
N GLN A 68 2.55 -13.28 -9.07
CA GLN A 68 2.56 -14.14 -7.88
C GLN A 68 3.02 -13.35 -6.65
N ILE A 69 2.11 -13.18 -5.68
CA ILE A 69 2.36 -12.52 -4.40
C ILE A 69 2.70 -13.57 -3.35
N ASP A 70 3.82 -13.37 -2.67
CA ASP A 70 4.27 -14.24 -1.57
C ASP A 70 3.71 -13.78 -0.22
N ALA A 71 3.54 -12.47 -0.05
CA ALA A 71 3.01 -11.86 1.18
C ALA A 71 2.44 -10.46 0.91
N ILE A 72 1.45 -10.07 1.73
CA ILE A 72 0.89 -8.72 1.77
C ILE A 72 1.01 -8.18 3.21
N TYR A 73 1.61 -7.00 3.35
CA TYR A 73 1.52 -6.17 4.55
C TYR A 73 0.49 -5.07 4.31
N HIS A 74 -0.69 -5.22 4.90
CA HIS A 74 -1.82 -4.32 4.67
C HIS A 74 -1.88 -3.19 5.71
N GLU A 75 -1.18 -2.09 5.44
CA GLU A 75 -1.11 -0.89 6.31
C GLU A 75 -1.82 0.33 5.70
N GLY A 76 -2.52 0.13 4.58
CA GLY A 76 -3.31 1.15 3.90
C GLY A 76 -4.68 1.37 4.57
N ALA A 77 -4.84 2.51 5.25
CA ALA A 77 -6.11 2.93 5.83
C ALA A 77 -6.13 4.45 6.11
N CYS A 78 -7.32 5.03 6.23
CA CYS A 78 -7.49 6.31 6.91
C CYS A 78 -7.28 6.10 8.41
N SER A 79 -6.24 6.73 8.97
CA SER A 79 -5.88 6.65 10.39
C SER A 79 -6.30 7.90 11.19
N SER A 80 -6.98 8.85 10.55
CA SER A 80 -7.45 10.07 11.20
C SER A 80 -8.51 9.74 12.26
N THR A 81 -8.17 9.97 13.53
CA THR A 81 -9.11 9.81 14.65
C THR A 81 -10.19 10.90 14.70
N THR A 82 -10.05 11.91 13.84
CA THR A 82 -11.00 13.02 13.70
C THR A 82 -11.75 12.99 12.37
N GLU A 83 -11.71 11.86 11.66
CA GLU A 83 -12.56 11.62 10.49
C GLU A 83 -13.98 11.22 10.96
N TRP A 84 -14.99 11.95 10.49
CA TRP A 84 -16.38 11.76 10.89
C TRP A 84 -17.28 11.36 9.72
N ASP A 85 -16.76 11.35 8.49
CA ASP A 85 -17.45 10.75 7.35
C ASP A 85 -17.42 9.22 7.46
N GLY A 86 -18.46 8.68 8.10
CA GLY A 86 -18.61 7.24 8.28
C GLY A 86 -18.76 6.48 6.96
N LYS A 87 -19.25 7.09 5.88
CA LYS A 87 -19.33 6.41 4.57
C LYS A 87 -17.94 6.22 4.01
N PHE A 88 -17.14 7.29 4.01
CA PHE A 88 -15.74 7.23 3.61
C PHE A 88 -14.96 6.20 4.44
N MET A 89 -15.17 6.13 5.76
CA MET A 89 -14.50 5.13 6.60
C MET A 89 -14.91 3.69 6.24
N MET A 90 -16.19 3.45 5.97
CA MET A 90 -16.64 2.13 5.52
C MET A 90 -16.07 1.79 4.14
N ASP A 91 -16.06 2.72 3.19
CA ASP A 91 -15.54 2.47 1.85
C ASP A 91 -14.02 2.27 1.85
N ASN A 92 -13.26 3.18 2.47
CA ASN A 92 -11.79 3.21 2.41
C ASN A 92 -11.12 2.21 3.36
N ASN A 93 -11.67 1.95 4.56
CA ASN A 93 -10.99 1.07 5.53
C ASN A 93 -11.64 -0.31 5.61
N TYR A 94 -12.97 -0.40 5.48
CA TYR A 94 -13.67 -1.67 5.69
C TYR A 94 -13.88 -2.42 4.38
N GLU A 95 -14.53 -1.82 3.39
CA GLU A 95 -14.83 -2.44 2.09
C GLU A 95 -13.53 -2.76 1.35
N TYR A 96 -12.64 -1.78 1.18
CA TYR A 96 -11.33 -1.99 0.56
C TYR A 96 -10.55 -3.15 1.19
N SER A 97 -10.52 -3.26 2.53
CA SER A 97 -9.77 -4.32 3.23
C SER A 97 -10.37 -5.71 3.10
N LYS A 98 -11.62 -5.86 2.64
CA LYS A 98 -12.19 -7.18 2.32
C LYS A 98 -11.75 -7.69 0.96
N ASP A 99 -11.37 -6.77 0.08
CA ASP A 99 -10.91 -7.08 -1.26
C ASP A 99 -9.45 -7.51 -1.24
N VAL A 100 -8.62 -6.87 -0.39
CA VAL A 100 -7.20 -7.20 -0.14
C VAL A 100 -7.05 -8.54 0.58
#